data_AF-A0A7W2MJW4-F1
#
_entry.id   AF-A0A7W2MJW4-F1
#
_cell.length_a   1.000
_cell.length_b   1.000
_cell.length_c   1.000
_cell.angle_alpha   90.00
_cell.angle_beta   90.00
_cell.angle_gamma   90.00
#
_symmetry.space_group_name_H-M   'P 1'
#
loop_
_entity.id
_entity.type
_entity.pdbx_description
1 polymer ?
#
loop_
_entity_poly.entity_id
_entity_poly.type
_entity_poly.pdbx_seq_one_letter_code
_entity_poly.pdbx_strand_id
1 'polypeptide(L)'
;MPHVFGSEHLKQTLSITLNKFVLLIFLFVIAYFGYEKYAFDNAEQIEASVLILTPQVNDIYFLDMRLLSNNLERKHKYRLAKVVSVTGNNVAIVYGRVFYQWKNSVVNRIKHDDLNNHNYFKLIPDYIPFSTIKKMKASGAIYLVKRPIQNKLYGKYVN
;
A
#
# COMPACT_ATOMS: atom_id res chain seq x y z
N MET A 1 -58.21 10.15 -53.23
CA MET A 1 -57.41 9.89 -52.01
C MET A 1 -56.32 8.89 -52.35
N PRO A 2 -55.05 9.28 -52.21
CA PRO A 2 -54.13 8.47 -51.42
C PRO A 2 -53.29 9.33 -50.47
N HIS A 3 -53.14 8.86 -49.22
CA HIS A 3 -52.20 9.43 -48.25
C HIS A 3 -50.79 8.94 -48.57
N VAL A 4 -49.90 9.86 -48.94
CA VAL A 4 -48.46 9.58 -49.06
C VAL A 4 -47.87 9.65 -47.65
N PHE A 5 -47.58 8.49 -47.09
CA PHE A 5 -46.87 8.37 -45.81
C PHE A 5 -45.40 8.76 -46.05
N GLY A 6 -45.04 9.98 -45.66
CA GLY A 6 -43.65 10.42 -45.63
C GLY A 6 -42.90 9.65 -44.55
N SER A 7 -41.96 8.80 -44.94
CA SER A 7 -41.01 8.19 -44.02
C SER A 7 -39.98 9.24 -43.61
N GLU A 8 -40.19 9.86 -42.45
CA GLU A 8 -39.14 10.62 -41.79
C GLU A 8 -38.00 9.67 -41.42
N HIS A 9 -36.97 9.66 -42.25
CA HIS A 9 -35.72 9.00 -41.96
C HIS A 9 -35.08 9.72 -40.77
N LEU A 10 -35.22 9.14 -39.58
CA LEU A 10 -34.55 9.55 -38.35
C LEU A 10 -33.03 9.41 -38.54
N LYS A 11 -32.40 10.45 -39.13
CA LYS A 11 -30.95 10.55 -39.25
C LYS A 11 -30.40 11.01 -37.91
N GLN A 12 -30.33 10.08 -36.96
CA GLN A 12 -29.52 10.24 -35.75
C GLN A 12 -28.05 10.32 -36.16
N THR A 13 -27.60 11.52 -36.50
CA THR A 13 -26.19 11.80 -36.75
C THR A 13 -25.54 12.14 -35.42
N LEU A 14 -25.05 11.11 -34.73
CA LEU A 14 -24.11 11.27 -33.62
C LEU A 14 -22.76 11.73 -34.19
N SER A 15 -22.70 13.00 -34.60
CA SER A 15 -21.49 13.68 -35.05
C SER A 15 -20.66 14.09 -33.83
N ILE A 16 -19.97 13.11 -33.23
CA ILE A 16 -18.94 13.40 -32.23
C ILE A 16 -17.75 14.01 -32.98
N THR A 17 -17.39 15.25 -32.65
CA THR A 17 -16.25 15.93 -33.28
C THR A 17 -14.93 15.28 -32.84
N LEU A 18 -13.90 15.30 -33.70
CA LEU A 18 -12.61 14.66 -33.43
C LEU A 18 -12.02 15.03 -32.05
N ASN A 19 -12.16 16.29 -31.62
CA ASN A 19 -11.71 16.76 -30.30
C ASN A 19 -12.41 16.04 -29.14
N LYS A 20 -13.70 15.71 -29.29
CA LYS A 20 -14.46 14.95 -28.28
C LYS A 20 -14.00 13.49 -28.23
N PHE A 21 -13.63 12.89 -29.36
CA PHE A 21 -13.02 11.55 -29.39
C PHE A 21 -11.64 11.53 -28.73
N VAL A 22 -10.80 12.52 -29.02
CA VAL A 22 -9.47 12.64 -28.38
C VAL A 22 -9.61 12.81 -26.87
N LEU A 23 -10.53 13.67 -26.41
CA LEU A 23 -10.82 13.83 -24.99
C LEU A 23 -11.34 12.54 -24.35
N LEU A 24 -12.23 11.82 -25.03
CA LEU A 24 -12.78 10.56 -24.55
C LEU A 24 -11.68 9.49 -24.41
N ILE A 25 -10.80 9.36 -25.39
CA ILE A 25 -9.63 8.47 -25.32
C ILE A 25 -8.76 8.84 -24.12
N PHE A 26 -8.47 10.14 -23.93
CA PHE A 26 -7.66 10.60 -22.80
C PHE A 26 -8.30 10.25 -21.44
N LEU A 27 -9.62 10.40 -21.32
CA LEU A 27 -10.36 9.98 -20.12
C LEU A 27 -10.27 8.46 -19.89
N PHE A 28 -10.38 7.64 -20.95
CA PHE A 28 -10.20 6.19 -20.85
C PHE A 28 -8.79 5.82 -20.40
N VAL A 29 -7.75 6.51 -20.88
CA VAL A 29 -6.37 6.28 -20.44
C VAL A 29 -6.20 6.60 -18.95
N ILE A 30 -6.73 7.74 -18.49
CA ILE A 30 -6.67 8.10 -17.05
C ILE A 30 -7.43 7.08 -16.21
N ALA A 31 -8.63 6.67 -16.63
CA ALA A 31 -9.44 5.69 -15.92
C ALA A 31 -8.72 4.33 -15.84
N TYR A 32 -8.06 3.91 -16.93
CA TYR A 32 -7.27 2.69 -16.97
C TYR A 32 -6.11 2.72 -15.97
N PHE A 33 -5.29 3.77 -15.97
CA PHE A 33 -4.20 3.90 -15.00
C PHE A 33 -4.70 4.03 -13.55
N GLY A 34 -5.83 4.72 -13.34
CA GLY A 34 -6.47 4.78 -12.03
C GLY A 34 -6.94 3.41 -11.54
N TYR A 35 -7.53 2.61 -12.42
CA TYR A 35 -7.97 1.25 -12.11
C TYR A 35 -6.80 0.32 -11.80
N GLU A 36 -5.75 0.31 -12.64
CA GLU A 36 -4.54 -0.49 -12.41
C GLU A 36 -3.92 -0.17 -11.04
N LYS A 37 -3.80 1.12 -10.71
CA LYS A 37 -3.25 1.55 -9.41
C LYS A 37 -4.13 1.08 -8.24
N TYR A 38 -5.45 1.21 -8.38
CA TYR A 38 -6.40 0.75 -7.36
C TYR A 38 -6.37 -0.77 -7.18
N ALA A 39 -6.36 -1.54 -8.27
CA ALA A 39 -6.27 -2.99 -8.24
C ALA A 39 -4.97 -3.46 -7.57
N PHE A 40 -3.85 -2.82 -7.90
CA PHE A 40 -2.56 -3.09 -7.26
C PHE A 40 -2.60 -2.83 -5.75
N ASP A 41 -3.09 -1.66 -5.32
CA ASP A 41 -3.15 -1.31 -3.90
C ASP A 41 -4.07 -2.26 -3.12
N ASN A 42 -5.18 -2.69 -3.73
CA ASN A 42 -6.07 -3.70 -3.13
C ASN A 42 -5.39 -5.05 -2.98
N ALA A 43 -4.67 -5.51 -4.00
CA ALA A 43 -3.92 -6.75 -3.93
C ALA A 43 -2.89 -6.70 -2.79
N GLU A 44 -2.16 -5.58 -2.63
CA GLU A 44 -1.24 -5.38 -1.52
C GLU A 44 -1.93 -5.42 -0.15
N GLN A 45 -3.14 -4.87 -0.03
CA GLN A 45 -3.89 -4.89 1.22
C GLN A 45 -4.40 -6.29 1.57
N ILE A 46 -4.85 -7.07 0.58
CA ILE A 46 -5.24 -8.47 0.74
C ILE A 46 -4.03 -9.28 1.20
N GLU A 47 -2.90 -9.16 0.49
CA GLU A 47 -1.64 -9.81 0.85
C GLU A 47 -1.22 -9.46 2.28
N ALA A 48 -1.21 -8.18 2.64
CA ALA A 48 -0.85 -7.73 3.99
C ALA A 48 -1.78 -8.32 5.07
N SER A 49 -3.06 -8.51 4.76
CA SER A 49 -4.05 -9.11 5.66
C SER A 49 -3.87 -10.62 5.83
N VAL A 50 -3.26 -11.30 4.86
CA VAL A 50 -2.86 -12.71 5.00
C VAL A 50 -1.56 -12.82 5.81
N LEU A 51 -0.57 -11.98 5.50
CA LEU A 51 0.74 -12.00 6.16
C LEU A 51 0.64 -11.69 7.66
N ILE A 52 -0.27 -10.80 8.08
CA ILE A 52 -0.48 -10.48 9.50
C ILE A 52 -0.96 -11.68 10.32
N LEU A 53 -1.66 -12.64 9.70
CA LEU A 53 -2.19 -13.84 10.35
C LEU A 53 -1.12 -14.91 10.52
N THR A 54 -0.07 -14.85 9.69
CA THR A 54 0.99 -15.86 9.60
C THR A 54 2.37 -15.18 9.55
N PRO A 55 2.74 -14.38 10.57
CA PRO A 55 3.97 -13.63 10.55
C PRO A 55 5.15 -14.57 10.58
N GLN A 56 6.19 -14.15 9.89
CA GLN A 56 7.45 -14.86 9.79
C GLN A 56 8.60 -13.90 10.10
N VAL A 57 9.73 -14.47 10.50
CA VAL A 57 10.96 -13.71 10.67
C VAL A 57 11.28 -12.97 9.37
N ASN A 58 11.76 -11.73 9.50
CA ASN A 58 12.03 -10.76 8.43
C ASN A 58 10.81 -10.12 7.77
N ASP A 59 9.58 -10.40 8.20
CA ASP A 59 8.43 -9.61 7.78
C ASP A 59 8.61 -8.13 8.18
N ILE A 60 8.32 -7.23 7.24
CA ILE A 60 8.44 -5.79 7.40
C ILE A 60 7.05 -5.19 7.56
N TYR A 61 6.82 -4.58 8.71
CA TYR A 61 5.59 -3.87 9.04
C TYR A 61 5.77 -2.38 8.81
N PHE A 62 4.82 -1.81 8.07
CA PHE A 62 4.75 -0.38 7.83
C PHE A 62 3.74 0.22 8.79
N LEU A 63 4.23 1.11 9.64
CA LEU A 63 3.49 1.60 10.79
C LEU A 63 3.07 3.05 10.60
N ASP A 64 1.82 3.35 10.97
CA ASP A 64 1.35 4.70 11.26
C ASP A 64 1.38 4.92 12.76
N MET A 65 2.42 5.60 13.22
CA MET A 65 2.71 5.80 14.63
C MET A 65 1.65 6.66 15.30
N ARG A 66 0.96 7.52 14.54
CA ARG A 66 -0.10 8.41 15.07
C ARG A 66 -1.27 7.64 15.68
N LEU A 67 -1.46 6.40 15.27
CA LEU A 67 -2.52 5.52 15.76
C LEU A 67 -2.05 4.64 16.94
N LEU A 68 -0.76 4.69 17.28
CA LEU A 68 -0.13 3.90 18.34
C LEU A 68 0.28 4.73 19.55
N SER A 69 0.54 6.03 19.35
CA SER A 69 0.96 6.93 20.42
C SER A 69 0.31 8.30 20.24
N ASN A 70 -0.23 8.83 21.34
CA ASN A 70 -0.90 10.13 21.37
C ASN A 70 0.07 11.32 21.39
N ASN A 71 1.39 11.09 21.51
CA ASN A 71 2.37 12.15 21.78
C ASN A 71 3.51 12.16 20.75
N LEU A 72 3.16 12.20 19.46
CA LEU A 72 4.13 12.22 18.38
C LEU A 72 4.26 13.61 17.79
N GLU A 73 5.51 14.04 17.61
CA GLU A 73 5.82 15.22 16.82
C GLU A 73 5.21 15.07 15.41
N ARG A 74 4.69 16.17 14.84
CA ARG A 74 4.00 16.17 13.54
C ARG A 74 4.79 15.52 12.39
N LYS A 75 6.12 15.47 12.49
CA LYS A 75 7.04 14.86 11.50
C LYS A 75 7.24 13.35 11.66
N HIS A 76 6.88 12.75 12.79
CA HIS A 76 7.15 11.34 13.11
C HIS A 76 5.94 10.43 12.88
N LYS A 77 5.38 10.49 11.66
CA LYS A 77 4.11 9.81 11.34
C LYS A 77 4.29 8.34 11.04
N TYR A 78 5.27 8.00 10.21
CA TYR A 78 5.45 6.64 9.71
C TYR A 78 6.78 6.05 10.13
N ARG A 79 6.81 4.73 10.33
CA ARG A 79 7.99 3.99 10.76
C ARG A 79 7.94 2.57 10.23
N LEU A 80 9.10 1.93 10.13
CA LEU A 80 9.18 0.49 9.84
C LEU A 80 9.40 -0.30 11.13
N ALA A 81 8.91 -1.52 11.15
CA ALA A 81 9.34 -2.54 12.09
C ALA A 81 9.64 -3.85 11.35
N LYS A 82 10.55 -4.65 11.91
CA LYS A 82 10.91 -5.97 11.39
C LYS A 82 10.59 -7.02 12.44
N VAL A 83 9.99 -8.13 12.01
CA VAL A 83 9.80 -9.30 12.85
C VAL A 83 11.14 -10.03 13.02
N VAL A 84 11.57 -10.23 14.27
CA VAL A 84 12.83 -10.92 14.58
C VAL A 84 12.62 -12.29 15.20
N SER A 85 11.47 -12.53 15.84
CA SER A 85 11.06 -13.86 16.26
C SER A 85 9.55 -13.99 16.32
N VAL A 86 9.08 -15.23 16.20
CA VAL A 86 7.68 -15.60 16.43
C VAL A 86 7.70 -16.75 17.43
N THR A 87 7.06 -16.57 18.58
CA THR A 87 7.13 -17.53 19.68
C THR A 87 5.77 -17.69 20.33
N GLY A 88 5.20 -18.89 20.21
CA GLY A 88 3.87 -19.19 20.74
C GLY A 88 2.83 -18.17 20.27
N ASN A 89 2.33 -17.35 21.21
CA ASN A 89 1.33 -16.33 20.95
C ASN A 89 1.87 -14.89 20.87
N ASN A 90 3.19 -14.71 20.76
CA ASN A 90 3.84 -13.40 20.66
C ASN A 90 4.72 -13.29 19.41
N VAL A 91 4.81 -12.07 18.89
CA VAL A 91 5.73 -11.66 17.83
C VAL A 91 6.71 -10.67 18.43
N ALA A 92 8.01 -10.96 18.31
CA ALA A 92 9.05 -10.00 18.67
C ALA A 92 9.34 -9.13 17.45
N ILE A 93 9.20 -7.82 17.61
CA ILE A 93 9.50 -6.84 16.55
C ILE A 93 10.58 -5.86 16.99
N VAL A 94 11.42 -5.45 16.06
CA VAL A 94 12.36 -4.34 16.23
C VAL A 94 11.93 -3.17 15.36
N TYR A 95 11.88 -1.98 15.94
CA TYR A 95 11.52 -0.79 15.18
C TYR A 95 12.75 -0.17 14.48
N GLY A 96 12.57 0.31 13.25
CA GLY A 96 13.56 1.13 12.53
C GLY A 96 13.81 2.46 13.24
N ARG A 97 15.02 3.00 13.23
CA ARG A 97 15.37 4.25 13.95
C ARG A 97 14.85 5.50 13.25
N VAL A 98 14.53 5.40 11.97
CA VAL A 98 14.07 6.52 11.14
C VAL A 98 12.55 6.63 11.18
N PHE A 99 12.07 7.86 11.35
CA PHE A 99 10.68 8.22 11.16
C PHE A 99 10.51 8.99 9.84
N TYR A 100 9.33 8.86 9.24
CA TYR A 100 9.00 9.47 7.96
C TYR A 100 7.73 10.30 8.06
N GLN A 101 7.69 11.38 7.30
CA GLN A 101 6.51 12.24 7.21
C GLN A 101 5.42 11.66 6.29
N TRP A 102 5.80 10.89 5.27
CA TRP A 102 4.90 10.36 4.24
C TRP A 102 5.15 8.87 3.96
N LYS A 103 4.11 8.11 3.61
CA LYS A 103 4.22 6.68 3.25
C LYS A 103 5.20 6.45 2.09
N ASN A 104 5.14 7.30 1.06
CA ASN A 104 6.04 7.22 -0.10
C ASN A 104 7.51 7.42 0.28
N SER A 105 7.81 8.24 1.29
CA SER A 105 9.18 8.42 1.77
C SER A 105 9.74 7.14 2.39
N VAL A 106 8.89 6.33 3.04
CA VAL A 106 9.29 5.01 3.57
C VAL A 106 9.74 4.10 2.43
N VAL A 107 8.89 3.93 1.42
CA VAL A 107 9.17 3.06 0.26
C VAL A 107 10.41 3.53 -0.49
N ASN A 108 10.53 4.83 -0.74
CA ASN A 108 11.71 5.39 -1.40
C ASN A 108 12.97 5.11 -0.60
N ARG A 109 12.93 5.20 0.73
CA ARG A 109 14.11 4.94 1.54
C ARG A 109 14.57 3.48 1.48
N ILE A 110 13.63 2.54 1.44
CA ILE A 110 13.94 1.12 1.19
C ILE A 110 14.60 0.93 -0.18
N LYS A 111 14.07 1.57 -1.22
CA LYS A 111 14.67 1.53 -2.57
C LYS A 111 16.09 2.11 -2.63
N HIS A 112 16.46 2.98 -1.70
CA HIS A 112 17.81 3.55 -1.57
C HIS A 112 18.69 2.82 -0.53
N ASP A 113 18.32 1.57 -0.17
CA ASP A 113 19.15 0.61 0.59
C ASP A 113 19.29 0.84 2.11
N ASP A 114 18.42 1.65 2.72
CA ASP A 114 18.50 1.90 4.16
C ASP A 114 18.34 0.65 5.04
N LEU A 115 17.58 -0.36 4.57
CA LEU A 115 17.32 -1.59 5.33
C LEU A 115 18.52 -2.56 5.37
N ASN A 116 19.52 -2.34 4.53
CA ASN A 116 20.77 -3.08 4.56
C ASN A 116 21.74 -2.52 5.63
N ASN A 117 21.48 -1.33 6.15
CA ASN A 117 22.27 -0.77 7.24
C ASN A 117 21.96 -1.53 8.54
N HIS A 118 22.95 -2.25 9.07
CA HIS A 118 22.88 -3.01 10.32
C HIS A 118 22.36 -2.18 11.52
N ASN A 119 22.55 -0.86 11.48
CA ASN A 119 22.11 0.06 12.53
C ASN A 119 20.71 0.65 12.28
N TYR A 120 20.04 0.33 11.18
CA TYR A 120 18.72 0.87 10.87
C TYR A 120 17.71 0.42 11.91
N PHE A 121 17.69 -0.85 12.28
CA PHE A 121 16.79 -1.37 13.31
C PHE A 121 17.37 -1.17 14.72
N LYS A 122 16.48 -0.99 15.70
CA LYS A 122 16.86 -1.07 17.11
C LYS A 122 17.30 -2.50 17.46
N LEU A 123 18.18 -2.61 18.46
CA LEU A 123 18.68 -3.92 18.92
C LEU A 123 17.72 -4.62 19.88
N ILE A 124 16.96 -3.84 20.65
CA ILE A 124 16.05 -4.35 21.67
C ILE A 124 14.69 -4.65 21.01
N PRO A 125 14.23 -5.91 21.03
CA PRO A 125 12.92 -6.28 20.51
C PRO A 125 11.81 -5.97 21.50
N ASP A 126 10.66 -5.58 20.97
CA ASP A 126 9.41 -5.47 21.72
C ASP A 126 8.57 -6.72 21.44
N TYR A 127 8.16 -7.41 22.51
CA TYR A 127 7.32 -8.61 22.43
C TYR A 127 5.85 -8.20 22.43
N ILE A 128 5.19 -8.43 21.31
CA ILE A 128 3.81 -8.00 21.09
C ILE A 128 2.91 -9.23 20.92
N PRO A 129 1.81 -9.34 21.68
CA PRO A 129 0.83 -10.39 21.47
C PRO A 129 0.23 -10.35 20.06
N PHE A 130 -0.04 -11.52 19.49
CA PHE A 130 -0.71 -11.66 18.21
C PHE A 130 -2.03 -10.91 18.12
N SER A 131 -2.80 -10.92 19.21
CA SER A 131 -4.07 -10.18 19.31
C SER A 131 -3.86 -8.67 19.13
N THR A 132 -2.77 -8.12 19.66
CA THR A 132 -2.41 -6.71 19.49
C THR A 132 -1.97 -6.42 18.06
N ILE A 133 -1.15 -7.27 17.44
CA ILE A 133 -0.76 -7.13 16.02
C ILE A 133 -1.99 -7.13 15.09
N LYS A 134 -2.95 -8.02 15.33
CA LYS A 134 -4.24 -8.04 14.60
C LYS A 134 -5.04 -6.75 14.80
N LYS A 135 -5.13 -6.25 16.05
CA LYS A 135 -5.78 -4.97 16.36
C LYS A 135 -5.08 -3.80 15.66
N MET A 136 -3.75 -3.77 15.62
CA MET A 136 -2.99 -2.74 14.93
C MET A 136 -3.23 -2.78 13.42
N LYS A 137 -3.38 -3.97 12.81
CA LYS A 137 -3.77 -4.06 11.40
C LYS A 137 -5.21 -3.59 11.18
N ALA A 138 -6.14 -4.00 12.04
CA ALA A 138 -7.54 -3.60 11.95
C ALA A 138 -7.75 -2.08 12.12
N SER A 139 -6.97 -1.42 13.00
CA SER A 139 -7.02 0.03 13.18
C SER A 139 -6.31 0.82 12.08
N GLY A 140 -5.58 0.15 11.18
CA GLY A 140 -4.73 0.79 10.17
C GLY A 140 -3.37 1.28 10.70
N ALA A 141 -3.06 1.03 11.98
CA ALA A 141 -1.75 1.31 12.55
C ALA A 141 -0.64 0.50 11.88
N ILE A 142 -0.90 -0.76 11.49
CA ILE A 142 -0.11 -1.50 10.50
C ILE A 142 -0.84 -1.36 9.17
N TYR A 143 -0.40 -0.43 8.31
CA TYR A 143 -1.10 -0.16 7.06
C TYR A 143 -0.63 -1.02 5.89
N LEU A 144 0.58 -1.58 5.97
CA LEU A 144 1.14 -2.49 4.98
C LEU A 144 2.05 -3.51 5.67
N VAL A 145 2.09 -4.72 5.14
CA VAL A 145 3.02 -5.78 5.54
C VAL A 145 3.65 -6.31 4.28
N LYS A 146 4.97 -6.50 4.30
CA LYS A 146 5.70 -7.13 3.20
C LYS A 146 6.65 -8.18 3.73
N ARG A 147 6.69 -9.32 3.04
CA ARG A 147 7.65 -10.39 3.27
C ARG A 147 8.76 -10.29 2.23
N PRO A 148 10.02 -10.07 2.63
CA PRO A 148 11.14 -10.11 1.70
C PRO A 148 11.23 -11.48 1.02
N ILE A 149 11.40 -11.49 -0.31
CA ILE A 149 11.61 -12.70 -1.11
C ILE A 149 13.10 -12.76 -1.40
N GLN A 150 13.76 -13.87 -1.04
CA GLN A 150 15.23 -14.01 -1.14
C GLN A 150 15.98 -12.86 -0.42
N ASN A 151 15.49 -12.46 0.76
CA ASN A 151 15.99 -11.33 1.54
C ASN A 151 15.96 -9.99 0.80
N LYS A 152 15.08 -9.85 -0.19
CA LYS A 152 14.92 -8.60 -0.95
C LYS A 152 13.52 -8.02 -0.79
N LEU A 153 13.47 -6.70 -0.65
CA LEU A 153 12.25 -5.91 -0.68
C LEU A 153 12.47 -4.71 -1.62
N TYR A 154 11.59 -4.54 -2.60
CA TYR A 154 11.74 -3.55 -3.68
C TYR A 154 13.11 -3.62 -4.40
N GLY A 155 13.65 -4.84 -4.57
CA GLY A 155 14.92 -5.08 -5.24
C GLY A 155 16.17 -4.79 -4.38
N LYS A 156 16.02 -4.38 -3.13
CA LYS A 156 17.11 -4.11 -2.18
C LYS A 156 17.17 -5.14 -1.07
N TYR A 157 18.37 -5.40 -0.56
CA TYR A 157 18.56 -6.39 0.51
C TYR A 157 18.01 -5.87 1.84
N VAL A 158 17.49 -6.79 2.63
CA VAL A 158 17.01 -6.56 3.99
C VAL A 158 17.73 -7.54 4.90
N ASN A 159 18.53 -7.01 5.83
CA ASN A 159 19.26 -7.79 6.84
C ASN A 159 18.66 -7.59 8.23
#